data_AF-A0A6I9MQ38-F1
#
_entry.id   AF-A0A6I9MQ38-F1
#
_cell.length_a   1.000
_cell.length_b   1.000
_cell.length_c   1.000
_cell.angle_alpha   90.00
_cell.angle_beta   90.00
_cell.angle_gamma   90.00
#
_symmetry.space_group_name_H-M   'P 1'
#
loop_
_entity.id
_entity.type
_entity.pdbx_description
1 polymer ?
#
loop_
_entity_poly.entity_id
_entity_poly.type
_entity_poly.pdbx_seq_one_letter_code
_entity_poly.pdbx_strand_id
1 'polypeptide(L)'
;MQILGLPFLLLCLIWGHSCALGGKVNKHKPWIETSYHGVITENMDTVLLDPPLVALDKDAPVPYAGEICSFKIYGQDAPFEAVVLNRTSGEGVLRASSPVDCESQKEYTFIIQAYDCGAGPSGADWKKSHKAVVHIQVDDVNEFSPVFREPLYKASVTEGKIYDSILQVEAWDQDCSPQYSQICIYEIVTAGTPFAIDRNGNIRNTERLSYDKQKSYKIMVTAFDCGQKRAKEDVAVHIDVKPVCKPGWQGWNKRVDYEPGTGSRQLFPKMHLETCGGLLSGVKAMVELQTNHIGKGCDRETYSEKSLQKLCGAASGSTDLLPASSPATNWTASLLTDSGRDSDLIYRFEGRQAANVPDHVVPQNLTDQFTIATWMKHGPSPGLRAEKETLLCNSDKTEMNRHHYSLYVHNCRLVFLLRRDFTQVDTFRPAEFHWKLEQVSS
;
A
#
# COMPACT_ATOMS: atom_id res chain seq x y z
N MET A 1 -84.71 -37.10 82.70
CA MET A 1 -85.97 -37.84 82.86
C MET A 1 -86.62 -37.88 81.48
N GLN A 2 -86.83 -39.09 80.97
CA GLN A 2 -87.70 -39.54 79.86
C GLN A 2 -88.13 -38.57 78.73
N ILE A 3 -88.20 -38.92 77.44
CA ILE A 3 -87.79 -40.06 76.57
C ILE A 3 -88.56 -39.86 75.24
N LEU A 4 -88.02 -40.35 74.11
CA LEU A 4 -88.69 -40.71 72.81
C LEU A 4 -89.24 -39.57 71.92
N GLY A 5 -89.13 -39.60 70.58
CA GLY A 5 -88.68 -40.64 69.65
C GLY A 5 -88.87 -40.19 68.18
N LEU A 6 -88.08 -40.75 67.27
CA LEU A 6 -88.29 -40.80 65.80
C LEU A 6 -89.52 -41.68 65.45
N PRO A 7 -90.12 -41.69 64.22
CA PRO A 7 -89.47 -41.52 62.91
C PRO A 7 -90.27 -40.84 61.75
N PHE A 8 -89.56 -40.67 60.62
CA PHE A 8 -89.97 -40.58 59.20
C PHE A 8 -91.47 -40.53 58.84
N LEU A 9 -91.84 -39.49 58.07
CA LEU A 9 -92.78 -39.66 56.95
C LEU A 9 -92.47 -38.66 55.83
N LEU A 10 -92.06 -39.23 54.70
CA LEU A 10 -91.88 -38.59 53.41
C LEU A 10 -93.27 -38.32 52.83
N LEU A 11 -93.62 -37.05 52.58
CA LEU A 11 -94.72 -36.71 51.68
C LEU A 11 -94.34 -35.46 50.90
N CYS A 12 -93.88 -35.69 49.67
CA CYS A 12 -93.93 -34.71 48.60
C CYS A 12 -95.38 -34.29 48.37
N LEU A 13 -95.68 -33.00 48.53
CA LEU A 13 -96.81 -32.34 47.85
C LEU A 13 -96.42 -30.88 47.58
N ILE A 14 -95.87 -30.73 46.39
CA ILE A 14 -95.82 -29.56 45.51
C ILE A 14 -97.11 -28.74 45.54
N TRP A 15 -96.99 -27.47 45.95
CA TRP A 15 -97.57 -26.26 45.36
C TRP A 15 -96.78 -25.10 46.00
N GLY A 16 -95.95 -24.35 45.28
CA GLY A 16 -96.28 -23.68 44.03
C GLY A 16 -96.72 -22.25 44.33
N HIS A 17 -95.87 -21.46 44.98
CA HIS A 17 -95.97 -20.00 44.98
C HIS A 17 -94.62 -19.41 44.57
N SER A 18 -94.54 -19.14 43.27
CA SER A 18 -93.56 -18.26 42.65
C SER A 18 -93.48 -16.94 43.41
N CYS A 19 -92.41 -16.76 44.17
CA CYS A 19 -91.92 -15.41 44.45
C CYS A 19 -91.06 -15.01 43.25
N ALA A 20 -91.74 -14.48 42.22
CA ALA A 20 -91.10 -13.80 41.11
C ALA A 20 -90.52 -12.47 41.63
N LEU A 21 -89.30 -12.52 42.14
CA LEU A 21 -88.43 -11.36 42.27
C LEU A 21 -87.55 -11.30 41.02
N GLY A 22 -88.12 -10.75 39.94
CA GLY A 22 -87.41 -10.45 38.70
C GLY A 22 -86.42 -9.28 38.89
N GLY A 23 -85.35 -9.50 39.64
CA GLY A 23 -84.16 -8.65 39.56
C GLY A 23 -83.31 -9.11 38.38
N LYS A 24 -82.97 -8.20 37.44
CA LYS A 24 -81.95 -8.50 36.43
C LYS A 24 -80.69 -9.00 37.15
N VAL A 25 -80.22 -10.18 36.77
CA VAL A 25 -79.05 -10.84 37.38
C VAL A 25 -77.76 -10.12 36.99
N ASN A 26 -77.69 -9.60 35.76
CA ASN A 26 -76.59 -8.78 35.24
C ASN A 26 -77.03 -7.31 35.14
N LYS A 27 -76.57 -6.44 36.04
CA LYS A 27 -76.93 -5.02 36.15
C LYS A 27 -75.81 -4.08 35.76
N HIS A 28 -74.57 -4.42 36.09
CA HIS A 28 -73.41 -3.55 35.89
C HIS A 28 -72.62 -3.99 34.66
N LYS A 29 -71.91 -3.04 34.05
CA LYS A 29 -71.00 -3.36 32.95
C LYS A 29 -69.62 -3.60 33.55
N PRO A 30 -68.80 -4.49 32.97
CA PRO A 30 -67.43 -4.63 33.40
C PRO A 30 -66.68 -3.31 33.16
N TRP A 31 -65.71 -3.04 34.03
CA TRP A 31 -64.85 -1.87 33.97
C TRP A 31 -63.40 -2.32 33.76
N ILE A 32 -62.69 -1.62 32.89
CA ILE A 32 -61.27 -1.81 32.60
C ILE A 32 -60.57 -0.46 32.67
N GLU A 33 -59.25 -0.43 32.68
CA GLU A 33 -58.52 0.83 32.53
C GLU A 33 -58.76 1.46 31.15
N THR A 34 -58.68 2.78 31.06
CA THR A 34 -58.96 3.51 29.80
C THR A 34 -57.84 3.40 28.78
N SER A 35 -56.63 3.07 29.23
CA SER A 35 -55.45 2.93 28.39
C SER A 35 -54.44 1.95 28.98
N TYR A 36 -53.73 1.23 28.12
CA TYR A 36 -52.66 0.33 28.50
C TYR A 36 -51.40 0.64 27.67
N HIS A 37 -50.24 0.59 28.31
CA HIS A 37 -48.96 0.56 27.62
C HIS A 37 -48.36 -0.82 27.81
N GLY A 38 -47.81 -1.39 26.75
CA GLY A 38 -47.21 -2.70 26.80
C GLY A 38 -45.93 -2.79 26.02
N VAL A 39 -45.13 -3.75 26.40
CA VAL A 39 -43.88 -4.10 25.72
C VAL A 39 -43.89 -5.59 25.42
N ILE A 40 -43.43 -5.95 24.23
CA ILE A 40 -43.19 -7.34 23.81
C ILE A 40 -41.84 -7.43 23.12
N THR A 41 -40.99 -8.33 23.58
CA THR A 41 -39.77 -8.66 22.84
C THR A 41 -40.13 -9.55 21.65
N GLU A 42 -39.63 -9.27 20.45
CA GLU A 42 -40.04 -9.92 19.18
C GLU A 42 -39.92 -11.46 19.14
N ASN A 43 -39.07 -12.04 19.99
CA ASN A 43 -38.93 -13.49 20.17
C ASN A 43 -39.81 -14.09 21.28
N MET A 44 -40.67 -13.29 21.90
CA MET A 44 -41.62 -13.69 22.94
C MET A 44 -43.05 -13.66 22.43
N ASP A 45 -43.94 -14.38 23.13
CA ASP A 45 -45.36 -14.47 22.78
C ASP A 45 -46.27 -13.67 23.72
N THR A 46 -45.75 -13.16 24.82
CA THR A 46 -46.54 -12.57 25.90
C THR A 46 -46.18 -11.10 26.07
N VAL A 47 -47.20 -10.24 26.03
CA VAL A 47 -47.04 -8.80 26.22
C VAL A 47 -47.07 -8.47 27.72
N LEU A 48 -46.10 -7.68 28.17
CA LEU A 48 -46.08 -7.11 29.52
C LEU A 48 -46.85 -5.79 29.51
N LEU A 49 -48.05 -5.76 30.09
CA LEU A 49 -48.89 -4.58 30.18
C LEU A 49 -48.71 -3.86 31.53
N ASP A 50 -48.62 -2.53 31.47
CA ASP A 50 -48.69 -1.63 32.63
C ASP A 50 -49.81 -0.58 32.38
N PRO A 51 -50.90 -0.59 33.17
CA PRO A 51 -51.24 -1.56 34.22
C PRO A 51 -51.56 -2.97 33.66
N PRO A 52 -51.59 -4.04 34.48
CA PRO A 52 -51.96 -5.37 34.01
C PRO A 52 -53.42 -5.41 33.52
N LEU A 53 -53.71 -6.27 32.55
CA LEU A 53 -55.06 -6.40 31.98
C LEU A 53 -56.01 -7.07 32.97
N VAL A 54 -56.81 -6.26 33.65
CA VAL A 54 -57.81 -6.71 34.63
C VAL A 54 -59.14 -6.02 34.35
N ALA A 55 -60.22 -6.80 34.33
CA ALA A 55 -61.59 -6.30 34.23
C ALA A 55 -62.38 -6.57 35.51
N LEU A 56 -63.03 -5.55 36.05
CA LEU A 56 -63.79 -5.62 37.30
C LEU A 56 -65.28 -5.40 37.04
N ASP A 57 -66.13 -6.29 37.54
CA ASP A 57 -67.58 -6.11 37.50
C ASP A 57 -68.16 -5.98 38.93
N LYS A 58 -69.08 -5.03 39.11
CA LYS A 58 -69.75 -4.79 40.40
C LYS A 58 -70.80 -5.84 40.73
N ASP A 59 -71.16 -6.69 39.77
CA ASP A 59 -72.02 -7.85 40.02
C ASP A 59 -71.25 -9.03 40.63
N ALA A 60 -69.92 -8.98 40.72
CA ALA A 60 -69.14 -10.00 41.42
C ALA A 60 -69.52 -10.10 42.92
N PRO A 61 -69.60 -11.31 43.50
CA PRO A 61 -69.21 -12.61 42.96
C PRO A 61 -70.38 -13.41 42.33
N VAL A 62 -71.43 -12.75 41.81
CA VAL A 62 -72.56 -13.46 41.18
C VAL A 62 -72.05 -14.27 39.98
N PRO A 63 -72.28 -15.60 39.94
CA PRO A 63 -71.84 -16.42 38.82
C PRO A 63 -72.36 -15.87 37.49
N TYR A 64 -71.51 -15.94 36.46
CA TYR A 64 -71.72 -15.34 35.14
C TYR A 64 -71.74 -13.80 35.12
N ALA A 65 -72.64 -13.16 35.86
CA ALA A 65 -72.83 -11.71 35.78
C ALA A 65 -71.61 -10.93 36.30
N GLY A 66 -70.94 -11.46 37.32
CA GLY A 66 -69.70 -10.89 37.87
C GLY A 66 -68.41 -11.48 37.28
N GLU A 67 -68.51 -12.40 36.32
CA GLU A 67 -67.36 -13.08 35.72
C GLU A 67 -67.03 -12.50 34.34
N ILE A 68 -65.74 -12.48 34.00
CA ILE A 68 -65.25 -12.00 32.71
C ILE A 68 -65.04 -13.19 31.76
N CYS A 69 -65.73 -13.19 30.62
CA CYS A 69 -65.69 -14.31 29.68
C CYS A 69 -64.81 -14.05 28.46
N SER A 70 -64.61 -12.80 28.05
CA SER A 70 -63.70 -12.50 26.94
C SER A 70 -63.21 -11.06 26.96
N PHE A 71 -62.02 -10.88 26.40
CA PHE A 71 -61.52 -9.59 25.94
C PHE A 71 -61.53 -9.59 24.40
N LYS A 72 -62.06 -8.55 23.78
CA LYS A 72 -62.09 -8.41 22.31
C LYS A 72 -61.24 -7.23 21.87
N ILE A 73 -60.40 -7.47 20.87
CA ILE A 73 -59.55 -6.48 20.24
C ILE A 73 -60.25 -5.93 18.99
N TYR A 74 -60.14 -4.62 18.80
CA TYR A 74 -60.70 -3.86 17.70
C TYR A 74 -59.61 -2.93 17.14
N GLY A 75 -59.41 -2.92 15.84
CA GLY A 75 -58.33 -2.15 15.20
C GLY A 75 -57.81 -2.91 13.99
N GLN A 76 -57.06 -2.24 13.11
CA GLN A 76 -56.46 -2.90 11.94
C GLN A 76 -55.53 -4.03 12.39
N ASP A 77 -55.74 -5.24 11.83
CA ASP A 77 -54.86 -6.42 11.74
C ASP A 77 -53.73 -6.54 12.76
N ALA A 78 -54.02 -6.25 14.04
CA ALA A 78 -53.05 -6.31 15.10
C ALA A 78 -52.82 -7.80 15.41
N PRO A 79 -51.56 -8.29 15.39
CA PRO A 79 -51.23 -9.70 15.56
C PRO A 79 -51.30 -10.11 17.03
N PHE A 80 -52.36 -9.72 17.74
CA PHE A 80 -52.52 -9.99 19.16
C PHE A 80 -53.88 -10.59 19.48
N GLU A 81 -53.89 -11.47 20.48
CA GLU A 81 -55.07 -12.04 21.09
C GLU A 81 -55.07 -11.75 22.60
N ALA A 82 -56.25 -11.46 23.16
CA ALA A 82 -56.41 -11.25 24.58
C ALA A 82 -57.09 -12.47 25.21
N VAL A 83 -56.38 -13.14 26.11
CA VAL A 83 -56.78 -14.41 26.74
C VAL A 83 -57.19 -14.14 28.18
N VAL A 84 -58.35 -14.65 28.59
CA VAL A 84 -58.77 -14.61 30.00
C VAL A 84 -58.01 -15.68 30.78
N LEU A 85 -57.25 -15.27 31.79
CA LEU A 85 -56.53 -16.19 32.69
C LEU A 85 -57.45 -16.69 33.80
N ASN A 86 -58.26 -15.80 34.38
CA ASN A 86 -59.18 -16.14 35.46
C ASN A 86 -60.47 -15.33 35.35
N ARG A 87 -61.58 -16.03 35.13
CA ARG A 87 -62.90 -15.42 34.95
C ARG A 87 -63.43 -14.72 36.20
N THR A 88 -63.02 -15.17 37.39
CA THR A 88 -63.54 -14.66 38.67
C THR A 88 -62.78 -13.42 39.12
N SER A 89 -61.45 -13.40 38.98
CA SER A 89 -60.66 -12.19 39.26
C SER A 89 -60.72 -11.18 38.10
N GLY A 90 -61.10 -11.64 36.90
CA GLY A 90 -61.12 -10.83 35.69
C GLY A 90 -59.74 -10.58 35.08
N GLU A 91 -58.73 -11.34 35.51
CA GLU A 91 -57.36 -11.26 34.99
C GLU A 91 -57.28 -11.81 33.56
N GLY A 92 -56.64 -11.04 32.69
CA GLY A 92 -56.32 -11.41 31.33
C GLY A 92 -54.84 -11.21 31.01
N VAL A 93 -54.43 -11.74 29.86
CA VAL A 93 -53.11 -11.54 29.28
C VAL A 93 -53.25 -11.27 27.80
N LEU A 94 -52.37 -10.43 27.26
CA LEU A 94 -52.28 -10.18 25.84
C LEU A 94 -51.12 -11.01 25.28
N ARG A 95 -51.38 -11.76 24.21
CA ARG A 95 -50.40 -12.61 23.53
C ARG A 95 -50.32 -12.29 22.06
N ALA A 96 -49.15 -12.49 21.46
CA ALA A 96 -48.98 -12.41 20.03
C ALA A 96 -49.63 -13.64 19.35
N SER A 97 -50.50 -13.40 18.36
CA SER A 97 -51.15 -14.45 17.57
C SER A 97 -50.31 -14.86 16.35
N SER A 98 -49.31 -14.06 15.98
CA SER A 98 -48.28 -14.36 14.98
C SER A 98 -46.94 -13.78 15.43
N PRO A 99 -45.80 -14.20 14.84
CA PRO A 99 -44.52 -13.59 15.13
C PRO A 99 -44.59 -12.07 14.97
N VAL A 100 -44.06 -11.36 15.97
CA VAL A 100 -43.89 -9.91 15.96
C VAL A 100 -42.42 -9.66 15.61
N ASP A 101 -42.15 -8.61 14.83
CA ASP A 101 -40.85 -8.35 14.23
C ASP A 101 -40.61 -6.84 14.26
N CYS A 102 -39.57 -6.39 14.95
CA CYS A 102 -39.33 -4.97 15.17
C CYS A 102 -38.95 -4.24 13.86
N GLU A 103 -38.24 -4.93 12.98
CA GLU A 103 -37.81 -4.45 11.66
C GLU A 103 -39.01 -4.14 10.77
N SER A 104 -40.05 -4.98 10.87
CA SER A 104 -41.32 -4.77 10.16
C SER A 104 -42.17 -3.68 10.79
N GLN A 105 -42.41 -3.74 12.11
CA GLN A 105 -43.27 -2.78 12.79
C GLN A 105 -42.95 -2.66 14.29
N LYS A 106 -42.41 -1.50 14.69
CA LYS A 106 -41.95 -1.20 16.06
C LYS A 106 -43.07 -0.93 17.06
N GLU A 107 -44.25 -0.50 16.57
CA GLU A 107 -45.34 -0.07 17.44
C GLU A 107 -46.69 -0.53 16.90
N TYR A 108 -47.56 -0.95 17.81
CA TYR A 108 -48.95 -1.29 17.51
C TYR A 108 -49.89 -0.46 18.38
N THR A 109 -50.99 0.00 17.79
CA THR A 109 -52.06 0.68 18.53
C THR A 109 -53.40 0.10 18.12
N PHE A 110 -54.15 -0.39 19.11
CA PHE A 110 -55.48 -0.95 18.91
C PHE A 110 -56.37 -0.70 20.13
N ILE A 111 -57.62 -1.12 20.05
CA ILE A 111 -58.62 -0.95 21.10
C ILE A 111 -58.96 -2.30 21.69
N ILE A 112 -59.13 -2.37 23.01
CA ILE A 112 -59.60 -3.56 23.73
C ILE A 112 -60.91 -3.27 24.48
N GLN A 113 -61.75 -4.29 24.63
CA GLN A 113 -63.01 -4.22 25.38
C GLN A 113 -63.28 -5.55 26.10
N ALA A 114 -63.65 -5.49 27.38
CA ALA A 114 -64.01 -6.65 28.17
C ALA A 114 -65.52 -6.97 28.06
N TYR A 115 -65.85 -8.25 28.17
CA TYR A 115 -67.20 -8.78 28.13
C TYR A 115 -67.41 -9.71 29.33
N ASP A 116 -68.51 -9.48 30.05
CA ASP A 116 -68.96 -10.38 31.10
C ASP A 116 -69.48 -11.72 30.53
N CYS A 117 -69.78 -12.67 31.41
CA CYS A 117 -70.36 -13.95 31.02
C CYS A 117 -71.90 -13.93 30.92
N GLY A 118 -72.56 -12.80 31.22
CA GLY A 118 -74.00 -12.59 31.06
C GLY A 118 -74.84 -13.03 32.25
N ALA A 119 -76.14 -13.22 32.05
CA ALA A 119 -77.09 -13.54 33.11
C ALA A 119 -77.25 -15.06 33.38
N GLY A 120 -76.50 -15.92 32.69
CA GLY A 120 -76.57 -17.38 32.84
C GLY A 120 -75.76 -18.15 31.80
N PRO A 121 -75.78 -19.49 31.83
CA PRO A 121 -74.91 -20.36 31.01
C PRO A 121 -75.13 -20.24 29.50
N SER A 122 -76.29 -19.73 29.07
CA SER A 122 -76.59 -19.47 27.66
C SER A 122 -75.92 -18.21 27.10
N GLY A 123 -75.27 -17.39 27.95
CA GLY A 123 -74.65 -16.13 27.54
C GLY A 123 -75.65 -15.03 27.16
N ALA A 124 -76.89 -15.11 27.62
CA ALA A 124 -77.89 -14.06 27.42
C ALA A 124 -77.56 -12.82 28.26
N ASP A 125 -77.85 -11.62 27.74
CA ASP A 125 -77.61 -10.31 28.38
C ASP A 125 -76.13 -10.04 28.71
N TRP A 126 -75.21 -10.36 27.79
CA TRP A 126 -73.80 -9.93 27.88
C TRP A 126 -73.70 -8.41 27.90
N LYS A 127 -72.91 -7.86 28.82
CA LYS A 127 -72.52 -6.45 28.80
C LYS A 127 -71.03 -6.31 28.50
N LYS A 128 -70.72 -5.13 27.97
CA LYS A 128 -69.38 -4.76 27.51
C LYS A 128 -68.89 -3.54 28.24
N SER A 129 -67.60 -3.50 28.52
CA SER A 129 -66.94 -2.35 29.14
C SER A 129 -66.94 -1.13 28.21
N HIS A 130 -66.36 -0.02 28.65
CA HIS A 130 -65.92 1.01 27.71
C HIS A 130 -64.72 0.50 26.89
N LYS A 131 -64.37 1.23 25.83
CA LYS A 131 -63.21 0.93 24.98
C LYS A 131 -61.95 1.50 25.61
N ALA A 132 -60.89 0.71 25.63
CA ALA A 132 -59.57 1.14 26.09
C ALA A 132 -58.56 1.11 24.94
N VAL A 133 -57.66 2.08 24.88
CA VAL A 133 -56.59 2.11 23.87
C VAL A 133 -55.38 1.36 24.41
N VAL A 134 -54.77 0.52 23.58
CA VAL A 134 -53.55 -0.23 23.91
C VAL A 134 -52.44 0.23 22.98
N HIS A 135 -51.33 0.66 23.55
CA HIS A 135 -50.09 1.00 22.84
C HIS A 135 -49.03 -0.05 23.17
N ILE A 136 -48.57 -0.78 22.15
CA ILE A 136 -47.55 -1.82 22.30
C ILE A 136 -46.27 -1.34 21.60
N GLN A 137 -45.16 -1.38 22.32
CA GLN A 137 -43.81 -1.24 21.77
C GLN A 137 -43.16 -2.62 21.62
N VAL A 138 -42.48 -2.83 20.50
CA VAL A 138 -41.70 -4.04 20.26
C VAL A 138 -40.26 -3.79 20.70
N ASP A 139 -39.80 -4.56 21.66
CA ASP A 139 -38.40 -4.57 22.08
C ASP A 139 -37.59 -5.42 21.11
N ASP A 140 -36.61 -4.76 20.51
CA ASP A 140 -35.65 -5.32 19.55
C ASP A 140 -34.78 -6.42 20.17
N VAL A 141 -34.41 -7.41 19.36
CA VAL A 141 -33.37 -8.40 19.68
C VAL A 141 -32.30 -8.30 18.62
N ASN A 142 -31.05 -8.24 19.04
CA ASN A 142 -29.94 -8.17 18.10
C ASN A 142 -29.80 -9.47 17.27
N GLU A 143 -30.47 -9.54 16.12
CA GLU A 143 -30.56 -10.72 15.27
C GLU A 143 -29.80 -10.57 13.95
N PHE A 144 -29.69 -9.35 13.43
CA PHE A 144 -28.86 -9.04 12.27
C PHE A 144 -27.40 -8.81 12.67
N SER A 145 -26.49 -8.84 11.71
CA SER A 145 -25.07 -8.61 11.98
C SER A 145 -24.58 -7.57 11.01
N PRO A 146 -23.62 -6.71 11.39
CA PRO A 146 -23.19 -5.64 10.51
C PRO A 146 -22.70 -6.17 9.17
N VAL A 147 -23.11 -5.50 8.09
CA VAL A 147 -22.72 -5.81 6.72
C VAL A 147 -22.03 -4.61 6.10
N PHE A 148 -20.82 -4.79 5.58
CA PHE A 148 -20.12 -3.76 4.84
C PHE A 148 -20.85 -3.42 3.53
N ARG A 149 -20.92 -2.13 3.17
CA ARG A 149 -21.57 -1.68 1.94
C ARG A 149 -20.89 -2.21 0.69
N GLU A 150 -19.56 -2.30 0.72
CA GLU A 150 -18.76 -2.80 -0.39
C GLU A 150 -18.02 -4.08 0.02
N PRO A 151 -17.88 -5.07 -0.89
CA PRO A 151 -17.11 -6.28 -0.61
C PRO A 151 -15.59 -6.06 -0.63
N LEU A 152 -15.13 -4.94 -1.20
CA LEU A 152 -13.71 -4.59 -1.32
C LEU A 152 -13.54 -3.07 -1.45
N TYR A 153 -12.76 -2.49 -0.54
CA TYR A 153 -12.36 -1.07 -0.63
C TYR A 153 -10.97 -0.94 -1.23
N LYS A 154 -10.76 0.05 -2.09
CA LYS A 154 -9.46 0.30 -2.74
C LYS A 154 -9.08 1.77 -2.62
N ALA A 155 -7.81 2.02 -2.29
CA ALA A 155 -7.23 3.36 -2.32
C ALA A 155 -5.78 3.33 -2.83
N SER A 156 -5.28 4.50 -3.18
CA SER A 156 -3.88 4.72 -3.53
C SER A 156 -3.33 5.89 -2.74
N VAL A 157 -2.13 5.73 -2.18
CA VAL A 157 -1.45 6.73 -1.37
C VAL A 157 -0.04 6.97 -1.90
N THR A 158 0.45 8.19 -1.82
CA THR A 158 1.85 8.49 -2.14
C THR A 158 2.75 8.10 -0.98
N GLU A 159 3.85 7.41 -1.27
CA GLU A 159 4.85 7.06 -0.26
C GLU A 159 5.39 8.30 0.48
N GLY A 160 5.93 8.09 1.68
CA GLY A 160 6.56 9.15 2.46
C GLY A 160 5.62 10.12 3.18
N LYS A 161 4.29 10.02 2.96
CA LYS A 161 3.27 10.87 3.62
C LYS A 161 2.55 10.12 4.75
N ILE A 162 2.10 10.88 5.75
CA ILE A 162 1.11 10.44 6.75
C ILE A 162 -0.22 11.06 6.35
N TYR A 163 -1.25 10.23 6.24
CA TYR A 163 -2.61 10.63 5.91
C TYR A 163 -3.48 10.55 7.16
N ASP A 164 -4.27 11.59 7.43
CA ASP A 164 -5.25 11.56 8.52
C ASP A 164 -6.45 10.67 8.16
N SER A 165 -6.75 10.54 6.87
CA SER A 165 -7.71 9.58 6.31
C SER A 165 -7.27 9.18 4.90
N ILE A 166 -7.18 7.88 4.66
CA ILE A 166 -6.88 7.25 3.36
C ILE A 166 -8.19 6.91 2.65
N LEU A 167 -9.10 6.26 3.37
CA LEU A 167 -10.45 5.94 2.97
C LEU A 167 -11.29 5.64 4.21
N GLN A 168 -12.61 5.69 4.04
CA GLN A 168 -13.57 5.30 5.07
C GLN A 168 -14.27 4.01 4.62
N VAL A 169 -14.29 2.99 5.49
CA VAL A 169 -15.17 1.82 5.32
C VAL A 169 -16.50 2.10 5.99
N GLU A 170 -17.56 1.50 5.50
CA GLU A 170 -18.91 1.70 6.04
C GLU A 170 -19.63 0.35 6.12
N ALA A 171 -20.11 0.03 7.32
CA ALA A 171 -21.03 -1.07 7.56
C ALA A 171 -22.39 -0.52 7.99
N TRP A 172 -23.43 -1.31 7.78
CA TRP A 172 -24.78 -1.04 8.22
C TRP A 172 -25.37 -2.32 8.83
N ASP A 173 -26.29 -2.15 9.76
CA ASP A 173 -27.03 -3.24 10.39
C ASP A 173 -28.54 -3.01 10.18
N GLN A 174 -29.29 -4.10 10.07
CA GLN A 174 -30.71 -4.10 9.74
C GLN A 174 -31.61 -4.07 10.99
N ASP A 175 -31.06 -4.33 12.19
CA ASP A 175 -31.84 -4.30 13.43
C ASP A 175 -32.61 -2.97 13.58
N CYS A 176 -33.73 -2.99 14.30
CA CYS A 176 -34.65 -1.87 14.33
C CYS A 176 -34.18 -0.74 15.28
N SER A 177 -33.53 -1.08 16.39
CA SER A 177 -33.21 -0.15 17.46
C SER A 177 -31.86 0.53 17.21
N PRO A 178 -31.65 1.77 17.66
CA PRO A 178 -30.33 2.39 17.61
C PRO A 178 -29.24 1.61 18.35
N GLN A 179 -29.62 0.79 19.34
CA GLN A 179 -28.68 0.01 20.13
C GLN A 179 -28.04 -1.13 19.32
N TYR A 180 -28.78 -1.74 18.39
CA TYR A 180 -28.29 -2.86 17.59
C TYR A 180 -28.04 -2.48 16.12
N SER A 181 -28.74 -1.48 15.58
CA SER A 181 -28.55 -1.00 14.21
C SER A 181 -27.28 -0.15 13.98
N GLN A 182 -26.77 0.51 15.03
CA GLN A 182 -25.65 1.44 14.89
C GLN A 182 -24.31 0.73 14.99
N ILE A 183 -23.38 1.10 14.10
CA ILE A 183 -22.01 0.62 14.15
C ILE A 183 -21.17 1.48 15.10
N CYS A 184 -20.64 0.85 16.15
CA CYS A 184 -19.92 1.54 17.22
C CYS A 184 -18.39 1.38 17.14
N ILE A 185 -17.93 0.31 16.52
CA ILE A 185 -16.51 -0.07 16.49
C ILE A 185 -16.16 -0.60 15.11
N TYR A 186 -15.00 -0.18 14.61
CA TYR A 186 -14.30 -0.82 13.51
C TYR A 186 -12.90 -1.24 13.97
N GLU A 187 -12.42 -2.38 13.50
CA GLU A 187 -11.11 -2.92 13.86
C GLU A 187 -10.39 -3.51 12.67
N ILE A 188 -9.07 -3.29 12.59
CA ILE A 188 -8.20 -3.97 11.62
C ILE A 188 -7.82 -5.33 12.21
N VAL A 189 -8.28 -6.40 11.56
CA VAL A 189 -8.04 -7.79 11.99
C VAL A 189 -6.63 -8.24 11.59
N THR A 190 -6.06 -7.66 10.54
CA THR A 190 -4.70 -7.98 10.09
C THR A 190 -3.65 -7.39 11.03
N ALA A 191 -2.99 -8.25 11.81
CA ALA A 191 -1.96 -7.86 12.76
C ALA A 191 -0.68 -7.32 12.09
N GLY A 192 0.04 -6.45 12.81
CA GLY A 192 1.36 -5.96 12.40
C GLY A 192 1.35 -5.05 11.16
N THR A 193 0.21 -4.44 10.84
CA THR A 193 0.09 -3.55 9.68
C THR A 193 0.37 -2.09 10.08
N PRO A 194 0.95 -1.26 9.19
CA PRO A 194 1.23 0.15 9.47
C PRO A 194 -0.02 1.03 9.35
N PHE A 195 -1.19 0.52 9.78
CA PHE A 195 -2.48 1.19 9.65
C PHE A 195 -3.25 1.15 10.97
N ALA A 196 -4.06 2.17 11.17
CA ALA A 196 -5.04 2.26 12.25
C ALA A 196 -6.39 2.67 11.66
N ILE A 197 -7.47 2.29 12.35
CA ILE A 197 -8.84 2.65 12.01
C ILE A 197 -9.50 3.35 13.20
N ASP A 198 -10.33 4.34 12.94
CA ASP A 198 -11.14 5.00 13.98
C ASP A 198 -12.56 4.41 14.08
N ARG A 199 -13.35 4.89 15.04
CA ARG A 199 -14.74 4.44 15.25
C ARG A 199 -15.69 4.82 14.11
N ASN A 200 -15.31 5.75 13.24
CA ASN A 200 -16.09 6.15 12.07
C ASN A 200 -15.69 5.32 10.84
N GLY A 201 -14.76 4.38 10.95
CA GLY A 201 -14.28 3.56 9.85
C GLY A 201 -13.19 4.23 9.00
N ASN A 202 -12.62 5.36 9.43
CA ASN A 202 -11.53 6.02 8.69
C ASN A 202 -10.21 5.29 8.93
N ILE A 203 -9.61 4.82 7.85
CA ILE A 203 -8.31 4.16 7.85
C ILE A 203 -7.22 5.21 7.63
N ARG A 204 -6.18 5.18 8.47
CA ARG A 204 -4.98 6.03 8.36
C ARG A 204 -3.72 5.20 8.47
N ASN A 205 -2.59 5.70 7.95
CA ASN A 205 -1.29 5.08 8.18
C ASN A 205 -0.63 5.60 9.46
N THR A 206 0.00 4.70 10.21
CA THR A 206 0.71 5.01 11.48
C THR A 206 2.17 5.40 11.26
N GLU A 207 2.73 5.03 10.12
CA GLU A 207 4.09 5.36 9.70
C GLU A 207 4.17 5.68 8.21
N ARG A 208 5.28 6.30 7.78
CA ARG A 208 5.49 6.66 6.38
C ARG A 208 5.74 5.40 5.54
N LEU A 209 4.84 5.13 4.61
CA LEU A 209 4.94 4.00 3.69
C LEU A 209 6.08 4.23 2.69
N SER A 210 6.68 3.17 2.17
CA SER A 210 7.73 3.21 1.16
C SER A 210 7.38 2.28 0.00
N TYR A 211 7.42 2.82 -1.22
CA TYR A 211 7.13 2.07 -2.45
C TYR A 211 8.14 0.95 -2.68
N ASP A 212 9.41 1.19 -2.36
CA ASP A 212 10.50 0.23 -2.54
C ASP A 212 10.42 -0.94 -1.54
N LYS A 213 9.89 -0.69 -0.34
CA LYS A 213 9.66 -1.75 0.67
C LYS A 213 8.45 -2.60 0.34
N GLN A 214 7.31 -1.95 0.10
CA GLN A 214 6.05 -2.64 -0.15
C GLN A 214 5.12 -1.78 -1.00
N LYS A 215 4.78 -2.30 -2.18
CA LYS A 215 4.00 -1.58 -3.20
C LYS A 215 2.51 -1.60 -2.95
N SER A 216 2.01 -2.57 -2.19
CA SER A 216 0.60 -2.67 -1.84
C SER A 216 0.37 -3.40 -0.53
N TYR A 217 -0.68 -3.01 0.16
CA TYR A 217 -1.14 -3.63 1.39
C TYR A 217 -2.54 -4.21 1.18
N LYS A 218 -2.78 -5.39 1.75
CA LYS A 218 -4.11 -5.98 1.87
C LYS A 218 -4.37 -6.18 3.35
N ILE A 219 -5.35 -5.46 3.89
CA ILE A 219 -5.77 -5.57 5.29
C ILE A 219 -7.23 -6.00 5.33
N MET A 220 -7.60 -6.74 6.38
CA MET A 220 -8.97 -7.14 6.67
C MET A 220 -9.50 -6.26 7.80
N VAL A 221 -10.72 -5.75 7.63
CA VAL A 221 -11.40 -4.89 8.60
C VAL A 221 -12.70 -5.55 9.01
N THR A 222 -13.01 -5.50 10.30
CA THR A 222 -14.29 -5.93 10.86
C THR A 222 -15.01 -4.75 11.50
N ALA A 223 -16.31 -4.92 11.74
CA ALA A 223 -17.15 -3.93 12.41
C ALA A 223 -17.93 -4.60 13.54
N PHE A 224 -18.33 -3.82 14.53
CA PHE A 224 -19.24 -4.24 15.58
C PHE A 224 -20.33 -3.19 15.76
N ASP A 225 -21.55 -3.67 15.90
CA ASP A 225 -22.65 -2.83 16.34
C ASP A 225 -22.45 -2.36 17.79
N CYS A 226 -23.34 -1.49 18.26
CA CYS A 226 -23.31 -1.02 19.64
C CYS A 226 -23.74 -2.11 20.66
N GLY A 227 -24.40 -3.18 20.21
CA GLY A 227 -24.69 -4.41 20.95
C GLY A 227 -23.51 -5.40 21.05
N GLN A 228 -22.35 -5.06 20.49
CA GLN A 228 -21.13 -5.89 20.41
C GLN A 228 -21.24 -7.12 19.50
N LYS A 229 -22.21 -7.19 18.59
CA LYS A 229 -22.23 -8.24 17.58
C LYS A 229 -21.28 -7.90 16.44
N ARG A 230 -20.52 -8.92 16.05
CA ARG A 230 -19.50 -8.81 15.02
C ARG A 230 -20.12 -8.84 13.64
N ALA A 231 -19.54 -8.09 12.71
CA ALA A 231 -19.86 -8.13 11.30
C ALA A 231 -19.85 -9.58 10.78
N LYS A 232 -20.83 -9.87 9.90
CA LYS A 232 -21.02 -11.21 9.33
C LYS A 232 -19.76 -11.73 8.65
N GLU A 233 -19.06 -10.85 7.94
CA GLU A 233 -17.79 -11.12 7.27
C GLU A 233 -16.87 -9.91 7.42
N ASP A 234 -15.55 -10.18 7.37
CA ASP A 234 -14.54 -9.13 7.33
C ASP A 234 -14.39 -8.61 5.90
N VAL A 235 -14.22 -7.30 5.74
CA VAL A 235 -14.01 -6.69 4.43
C VAL A 235 -12.52 -6.54 4.12
N ALA A 236 -12.16 -6.83 2.88
CA ALA A 236 -10.81 -6.59 2.38
C ALA A 236 -10.64 -5.11 1.99
N VAL A 237 -9.50 -4.54 2.37
CA VAL A 237 -9.07 -3.20 1.98
C VAL A 237 -7.72 -3.29 1.29
N HIS A 238 -7.65 -2.78 0.06
CA HIS A 238 -6.43 -2.75 -0.73
C HIS A 238 -5.87 -1.33 -0.84
N ILE A 239 -4.65 -1.13 -0.38
CA ILE A 239 -3.99 0.17 -0.39
C ILE A 239 -2.73 0.06 -1.25
N ASP A 240 -2.75 0.70 -2.41
CA ASP A 240 -1.59 0.80 -3.29
C ASP A 240 -0.70 1.97 -2.88
N VAL A 241 0.59 1.70 -2.72
CA VAL A 241 1.59 2.75 -2.55
C VAL A 241 2.04 3.21 -3.94
N LYS A 242 2.06 4.52 -4.16
CA LYS A 242 2.61 5.15 -5.35
C LYS A 242 3.93 5.84 -4.99
N PRO A 243 4.95 5.76 -5.85
CA PRO A 243 6.20 6.46 -5.60
C PRO A 243 5.97 7.97 -5.54
N VAL A 244 6.85 8.70 -4.85
CA VAL A 244 6.83 10.17 -4.91
C VAL A 244 7.15 10.57 -6.35
N CYS A 245 6.26 11.34 -6.98
CA CYS A 245 6.55 11.94 -8.26
C CYS A 245 7.78 12.83 -8.14
N LYS A 246 8.83 12.54 -8.93
CA LYS A 246 10.04 13.37 -9.01
C LYS A 246 10.02 14.11 -10.34
N PRO A 247 10.05 15.45 -10.33
CA PRO A 247 10.07 16.20 -11.57
C PRO A 247 11.37 15.90 -12.33
N GLY A 248 11.26 15.62 -13.62
CA GLY A 248 12.42 15.28 -14.44
C GLY A 248 12.06 14.49 -15.69
N TRP A 249 13.06 14.28 -16.54
CA TRP A 249 12.93 13.49 -17.75
C TRP A 249 12.87 11.99 -17.40
N GLN A 250 11.75 11.36 -17.73
CA GLN A 250 11.51 9.93 -17.58
C GLN A 250 11.57 9.25 -18.95
N GLY A 251 11.76 7.93 -18.98
CA GLY A 251 11.66 7.13 -20.21
C GLY A 251 12.84 7.27 -21.20
N TRP A 252 14.01 7.74 -20.76
CA TRP A 252 15.23 7.75 -21.56
C TRP A 252 16.06 6.48 -21.33
N ASN A 253 16.70 5.98 -22.39
CA ASN A 253 17.57 4.81 -22.32
C ASN A 253 19.01 5.24 -21.97
N LYS A 254 19.61 4.60 -20.97
CA LYS A 254 21.02 4.85 -20.60
C LYS A 254 22.03 4.34 -21.64
N ARG A 255 21.63 3.39 -22.46
CA ARG A 255 22.46 2.76 -23.50
C ARG A 255 21.66 2.65 -24.78
N VAL A 256 22.29 3.01 -25.89
CA VAL A 256 21.74 2.83 -27.23
C VAL A 256 22.78 2.05 -28.03
N ASP A 257 22.37 0.91 -28.55
CA ASP A 257 23.18 0.16 -29.50
C ASP A 257 22.99 0.75 -30.90
N TYR A 258 24.08 0.96 -31.62
CA TYR A 258 24.06 1.54 -32.96
C TYR A 258 24.95 0.71 -33.87
N GLU A 259 24.35 0.12 -34.90
CA GLU A 259 25.07 -0.66 -35.90
C GLU A 259 25.47 0.24 -37.08
N PRO A 260 26.72 0.21 -37.55
CA PRO A 260 27.13 0.98 -38.71
C PRO A 260 26.28 0.64 -39.95
N GLY A 261 25.86 1.67 -40.69
CA GLY A 261 25.09 1.52 -41.94
C GLY A 261 23.56 1.55 -41.77
N THR A 262 23.03 1.59 -40.54
CA THR A 262 21.57 1.57 -40.30
C THR A 262 20.87 2.93 -40.47
N GLY A 263 21.59 4.00 -40.77
CA GLY A 263 21.02 5.35 -40.90
C GLY A 263 20.67 6.00 -39.56
N SER A 264 19.85 7.07 -39.58
CA SER A 264 19.50 7.82 -38.37
C SER A 264 18.58 7.01 -37.44
N ARG A 265 18.84 7.07 -36.13
CA ARG A 265 18.04 6.35 -35.10
C ARG A 265 17.58 7.32 -34.02
N GLN A 266 16.31 7.22 -33.62
CA GLN A 266 15.75 8.01 -32.52
C GLN A 266 16.33 7.54 -31.18
N LEU A 267 16.97 8.46 -30.44
CA LEU A 267 17.67 8.14 -29.20
C LEU A 267 16.73 7.87 -28.02
N PHE A 268 15.68 8.69 -27.86
CA PHE A 268 14.78 8.62 -26.71
C PHE A 268 13.29 8.67 -27.10
N PRO A 269 12.78 7.64 -27.79
CA PRO A 269 11.39 7.64 -28.28
C PRO A 269 10.33 7.65 -27.15
N LYS A 270 10.68 7.24 -25.93
CA LYS A 270 9.77 7.18 -24.77
C LYS A 270 10.00 8.32 -23.76
N MET A 271 10.89 9.26 -24.08
CA MET A 271 11.26 10.31 -23.14
C MET A 271 10.16 11.35 -22.99
N HIS A 272 9.77 11.64 -21.76
CA HIS A 272 8.77 12.64 -21.42
C HIS A 272 9.18 13.38 -20.15
N LEU A 273 8.75 14.64 -20.02
CA LEU A 273 8.98 15.44 -18.83
C LEU A 273 7.84 15.22 -17.85
N GLU A 274 8.15 14.63 -16.70
CA GLU A 274 7.23 14.53 -15.57
C GLU A 274 7.34 15.80 -14.73
N THR A 275 6.22 16.48 -14.46
CA THR A 275 6.20 17.81 -13.82
C THR A 275 5.57 17.79 -12.43
N CYS A 276 4.90 16.70 -12.06
CA CYS A 276 4.29 16.52 -10.74
C CYS A 276 3.32 17.64 -10.32
N GLY A 277 2.70 18.33 -11.29
CA GLY A 277 1.76 19.42 -11.04
C GLY A 277 2.41 20.78 -10.69
N GLY A 278 3.74 20.89 -10.75
CA GLY A 278 4.45 22.16 -10.54
C GLY A 278 4.30 23.12 -11.74
N LEU A 279 4.22 24.43 -11.46
CA LEU A 279 4.28 25.47 -12.49
C LEU A 279 5.67 25.51 -13.12
N LEU A 280 5.75 25.36 -14.45
CA LEU A 280 7.00 25.40 -15.20
C LEU A 280 7.24 26.80 -15.78
N SER A 281 8.41 27.37 -15.49
CA SER A 281 8.86 28.65 -16.09
C SER A 281 9.78 28.46 -17.30
N GLY A 282 10.38 27.27 -17.46
CA GLY A 282 11.24 26.93 -18.60
C GLY A 282 11.81 25.53 -18.48
N VAL A 283 12.07 24.90 -19.63
CA VAL A 283 12.63 23.54 -19.70
C VAL A 283 13.92 23.57 -20.52
N LYS A 284 15.00 23.03 -19.96
CA LYS A 284 16.27 22.83 -20.67
C LYS A 284 16.68 21.36 -20.56
N ALA A 285 17.04 20.75 -21.68
CA ALA A 285 17.60 19.41 -21.74
C ALA A 285 18.97 19.47 -22.42
N MET A 286 19.95 18.79 -21.85
CA MET A 286 21.28 18.60 -22.44
C MET A 286 21.52 17.10 -22.54
N VAL A 287 21.89 16.64 -23.72
CA VAL A 287 22.18 15.22 -23.99
C VAL A 287 23.66 15.11 -24.31
N GLU A 288 24.36 14.31 -23.52
CA GLU A 288 25.76 13.96 -23.76
C GLU A 288 25.84 12.46 -24.09
N LEU A 289 26.46 12.13 -25.22
CA LEU A 289 26.62 10.75 -25.67
C LEU A 289 28.08 10.34 -25.52
N GLN A 290 28.32 9.23 -24.82
CA GLN A 290 29.66 8.67 -24.63
C GLN A 290 29.69 7.23 -25.14
N THR A 291 30.73 6.88 -25.89
CA THR A 291 30.92 5.49 -26.35
C THR A 291 31.53 4.65 -25.22
N ASN A 292 30.98 3.45 -25.00
CA ASN A 292 31.39 2.55 -23.90
C ASN A 292 32.82 1.99 -24.10
N HIS A 293 33.34 2.07 -25.32
CA HIS A 293 34.72 1.83 -25.67
C HIS A 293 35.28 3.06 -26.36
N ILE A 294 36.52 3.41 -26.03
CA ILE A 294 37.26 4.57 -26.52
C ILE A 294 37.29 4.54 -28.05
N GLY A 295 36.41 5.33 -28.67
CA GLY A 295 36.36 5.53 -30.12
C GLY A 295 37.28 6.66 -30.57
N LYS A 296 38.46 6.77 -29.96
CA LYS A 296 39.57 7.62 -30.41
C LYS A 296 40.85 6.82 -30.20
N GLY A 297 41.12 5.90 -31.11
CA GLY A 297 42.31 5.06 -31.05
C GLY A 297 43.41 5.64 -31.94
N CYS A 298 44.55 5.94 -31.33
CA CYS A 298 45.83 6.16 -31.99
C CYS A 298 46.53 4.85 -32.37
N ASP A 299 45.76 3.77 -32.27
CA ASP A 299 46.10 2.36 -32.31
C ASP A 299 45.85 1.75 -33.70
N ARG A 300 45.31 2.54 -34.64
CA ARG A 300 44.98 2.09 -35.99
C ARG A 300 46.14 2.31 -36.95
N GLU A 301 46.63 1.21 -37.51
CA GLU A 301 47.63 1.17 -38.61
C GLU A 301 47.05 1.56 -39.98
N THR A 302 45.97 2.34 -40.03
CA THR A 302 45.24 2.67 -41.28
C THR A 302 45.62 4.03 -41.87
N TYR A 303 46.40 4.84 -41.15
CA TYR A 303 46.75 6.21 -41.51
C TYR A 303 48.26 6.36 -41.62
N SER A 304 48.73 7.23 -42.53
CA SER A 304 50.15 7.59 -42.60
C SER A 304 50.63 8.21 -41.30
N GLU A 305 51.91 8.08 -40.98
CA GLU A 305 52.53 8.59 -39.75
C GLU A 305 52.17 10.07 -39.47
N LYS A 306 52.26 10.92 -40.51
CA LYS A 306 51.92 12.35 -40.44
C LYS A 306 50.45 12.62 -40.07
N SER A 307 49.56 11.72 -40.50
CA SER A 307 48.13 11.80 -40.20
C SER A 307 47.85 11.32 -38.77
N LEU A 308 48.54 10.28 -38.30
CA LEU A 308 48.48 9.81 -36.91
C LEU A 308 48.99 10.87 -35.94
N GLN A 309 50.15 11.49 -36.21
CA GLN A 309 50.69 12.58 -35.38
C GLN A 309 49.69 13.74 -35.22
N LYS A 310 48.98 14.11 -36.30
CA LYS A 310 47.93 15.15 -36.26
C LYS A 310 46.66 14.71 -35.52
N LEU A 311 46.24 13.45 -35.70
CA LEU A 311 45.03 12.90 -35.07
C LEU A 311 45.22 12.68 -33.55
N CYS A 312 46.44 12.37 -33.15
CA CYS A 312 46.84 11.96 -31.80
C CYS A 312 47.44 13.09 -30.95
N GLY A 313 47.34 14.34 -31.43
CA GLY A 313 47.69 15.51 -30.64
C GLY A 313 49.19 15.79 -30.50
N ALA A 314 50.02 15.39 -31.47
CA ALA A 314 51.39 15.91 -31.53
C ALA A 314 51.33 17.45 -31.60
N ALA A 315 51.92 18.12 -30.61
CA ALA A 315 51.90 19.57 -30.52
C ALA A 315 52.64 20.18 -31.73
N SER A 316 52.14 21.31 -32.24
CA SER A 316 52.83 22.05 -33.30
C SER A 316 54.20 22.50 -32.77
N GLY A 317 55.29 21.96 -33.33
CA GLY A 317 56.66 22.20 -32.86
C GLY A 317 57.32 21.03 -32.11
N SER A 318 56.76 19.82 -32.16
CA SER A 318 57.44 18.61 -31.67
C SER A 318 58.73 18.32 -32.45
N THR A 319 59.81 17.98 -31.72
CA THR A 319 61.07 17.52 -32.33
C THR A 319 61.03 16.01 -32.53
N ASP A 320 61.26 15.55 -33.76
CA ASP A 320 61.43 14.14 -34.07
C ASP A 320 62.83 13.66 -33.67
N LEU A 321 62.87 12.66 -32.80
CA LEU A 321 64.12 12.08 -32.27
C LEU A 321 64.62 10.88 -33.09
N LEU A 322 63.76 10.30 -33.92
CA LEU A 322 64.06 9.20 -34.83
C LEU A 322 63.67 9.54 -36.28
N PRO A 323 64.20 10.63 -36.86
CA PRO A 323 63.87 11.01 -38.22
C PRO A 323 64.57 10.09 -39.24
N ALA A 324 64.01 10.05 -40.46
CA ALA A 324 64.63 9.39 -41.59
C ALA A 324 66.09 9.82 -41.80
N SER A 325 66.95 8.85 -42.10
CA SER A 325 68.38 9.09 -42.26
C SER A 325 68.68 10.05 -43.41
N SER A 326 69.37 11.14 -43.11
CA SER A 326 69.81 12.17 -44.04
C SER A 326 71.19 12.72 -43.62
N PRO A 327 71.89 13.53 -44.44
CA PRO A 327 73.14 14.16 -44.05
C PRO A 327 73.03 15.01 -42.77
N ALA A 328 71.83 15.53 -42.47
CA ALA A 328 71.55 16.31 -41.26
C ALA A 328 71.14 15.44 -40.05
N THR A 329 70.83 14.16 -40.27
CA THR A 329 70.26 13.22 -39.27
C THR A 329 71.02 11.90 -39.26
N ASN A 330 72.35 11.97 -39.26
CA ASN A 330 73.21 10.79 -39.39
C ASN A 330 73.21 9.84 -38.18
N TRP A 331 72.65 10.26 -37.03
CA TRP A 331 72.58 9.41 -35.82
C TRP A 331 71.58 8.26 -35.93
N THR A 332 70.66 8.30 -36.90
CA THR A 332 69.74 7.19 -37.19
C THR A 332 70.26 6.26 -38.30
N ALA A 333 71.39 6.58 -38.93
CA ALA A 333 71.89 5.86 -40.11
C ALA A 333 72.33 4.42 -39.81
N SER A 334 72.75 4.12 -38.58
CA SER A 334 73.21 2.78 -38.15
C SER A 334 72.12 1.94 -37.50
N LEU A 335 70.90 2.46 -37.37
CA LEU A 335 69.80 1.73 -36.74
C LEU A 335 69.20 0.71 -37.71
N LEU A 336 68.83 -0.45 -37.16
CA LEU A 336 68.08 -1.46 -37.91
C LEU A 336 66.68 -0.92 -38.22
N THR A 337 66.23 -1.11 -39.45
CA THR A 337 64.87 -0.79 -39.88
C THR A 337 64.07 -2.06 -40.09
N ASP A 338 62.79 -2.02 -39.76
CA ASP A 338 61.83 -3.05 -40.14
C ASP A 338 61.01 -2.52 -41.32
N SER A 339 60.98 -3.27 -42.43
CA SER A 339 60.20 -2.90 -43.60
C SER A 339 58.72 -3.14 -43.34
N GLY A 340 58.03 -2.12 -42.82
CA GLY A 340 56.59 -2.09 -42.65
C GLY A 340 55.83 -2.05 -43.99
N ARG A 341 54.49 -2.12 -43.93
CA ARG A 341 53.63 -1.81 -45.09
C ARG A 341 53.69 -0.31 -45.37
N ASP A 342 53.74 0.06 -46.65
CA ASP A 342 53.64 1.42 -47.18
C ASP A 342 54.65 2.47 -46.65
N SER A 343 55.91 2.41 -47.09
CA SER A 343 56.90 3.52 -47.01
C SER A 343 57.20 4.14 -45.63
N ASP A 344 56.52 3.70 -44.56
CA ASP A 344 56.68 4.20 -43.20
C ASP A 344 57.95 3.62 -42.59
N LEU A 345 58.80 4.50 -42.07
CA LEU A 345 60.12 4.14 -41.55
C LEU A 345 59.99 3.70 -40.09
N ILE A 346 60.16 2.39 -39.83
CA ILE A 346 60.11 1.84 -38.48
C ILE A 346 61.52 1.40 -38.08
N TYR A 347 62.00 1.91 -36.94
CA TYR A 347 63.27 1.50 -36.34
C TYR A 347 63.06 0.35 -35.36
N ARG A 348 63.94 -0.66 -35.43
CA ARG A 348 63.92 -1.84 -34.58
C ARG A 348 65.03 -1.79 -33.55
N PHE A 349 64.66 -1.97 -32.28
CA PHE A 349 65.58 -2.01 -31.15
C PHE A 349 65.51 -3.39 -30.51
N GLU A 350 66.64 -4.10 -30.46
CA GLU A 350 66.77 -5.43 -29.84
C GLU A 350 67.54 -5.38 -28.51
N GLY A 351 67.62 -4.19 -27.91
CA GLY A 351 68.36 -3.92 -26.67
C GLY A 351 69.88 -3.86 -26.81
N ARG A 352 70.45 -4.17 -27.99
CA ARG A 352 71.91 -4.10 -28.26
C ARG A 352 72.37 -2.79 -28.90
N GLN A 353 71.44 -1.97 -29.37
CA GLN A 353 71.68 -0.70 -30.05
C GLN A 353 70.70 0.34 -29.53
N ALA A 354 71.11 1.60 -29.54
CA ALA A 354 70.29 2.75 -29.18
C ALA A 354 70.64 3.92 -30.11
N ALA A 355 69.69 4.83 -30.35
CA ALA A 355 70.00 6.05 -31.09
C ALA A 355 70.68 7.06 -30.16
N ASN A 356 71.88 7.50 -30.52
CA ASN A 356 72.61 8.53 -29.79
C ASN A 356 72.22 9.91 -30.34
N VAL A 357 71.26 10.56 -29.69
CA VAL A 357 70.68 11.82 -30.15
C VAL A 357 71.64 12.98 -29.84
N PRO A 358 72.07 13.79 -30.82
CA PRO A 358 73.00 14.89 -30.60
C PRO A 358 72.44 16.02 -29.72
N ASP A 359 73.34 16.72 -29.02
CA ASP A 359 73.02 17.83 -28.09
C ASP A 359 72.26 19.01 -28.73
N HIS A 360 72.31 19.16 -30.05
CA HIS A 360 71.64 20.25 -30.76
C HIS A 360 70.18 19.93 -31.14
N VAL A 361 69.76 18.67 -31.01
CA VAL A 361 68.40 18.22 -31.37
C VAL A 361 67.44 18.44 -30.20
N VAL A 362 67.86 18.11 -28.99
CA VAL A 362 67.09 18.29 -27.76
C VAL A 362 67.70 19.43 -26.95
N PRO A 363 66.93 20.46 -26.57
CA PRO A 363 67.45 21.57 -25.77
C PRO A 363 68.11 21.07 -24.48
N GLN A 364 69.31 21.58 -24.18
CA GLN A 364 70.04 21.22 -22.95
C GLN A 364 69.29 21.62 -21.66
N ASN A 365 68.36 22.58 -21.75
CA ASN A 365 67.49 23.04 -20.65
C ASN A 365 66.06 22.51 -20.79
N LEU A 366 65.89 21.18 -20.87
CA LEU A 366 64.56 20.59 -20.75
C LEU A 366 63.95 20.99 -19.40
N THR A 367 62.78 21.65 -19.45
CA THR A 367 62.06 22.05 -18.23
C THR A 367 61.41 20.84 -17.57
N ASP A 368 60.89 21.02 -16.35
CA ASP A 368 60.10 20.00 -15.64
C ASP A 368 58.78 19.65 -16.35
N GLN A 369 58.41 20.41 -17.39
CA GLN A 369 57.26 20.15 -18.23
C GLN A 369 57.73 19.75 -19.63
N PHE A 370 57.49 18.50 -19.98
CA PHE A 370 57.77 17.96 -21.31
C PHE A 370 56.73 16.91 -21.67
N THR A 371 56.58 16.67 -22.97
CA THR A 371 55.72 15.61 -23.50
C THR A 371 56.57 14.69 -24.35
N ILE A 372 56.53 13.40 -24.06
CA ILE A 372 57.12 12.36 -24.91
C ILE A 372 55.95 11.64 -25.58
N ALA A 373 55.97 11.58 -26.90
CA ALA A 373 55.04 10.78 -27.70
C ALA A 373 55.83 9.66 -28.38
N THR A 374 55.37 8.42 -28.24
CA THR A 374 56.01 7.25 -28.84
C THR A 374 54.97 6.41 -29.58
N TRP A 375 55.27 6.01 -30.81
CA TRP A 375 54.55 4.96 -31.52
C TRP A 375 55.48 3.76 -31.63
N MET A 376 55.21 2.72 -30.86
CA MET A 376 56.07 1.54 -30.82
C MET A 376 55.26 0.26 -30.67
N LYS A 377 55.78 -0.82 -31.26
CA LYS A 377 55.30 -2.19 -31.03
C LYS A 377 56.35 -2.92 -30.22
N HIS A 378 55.95 -3.53 -29.12
CA HIS A 378 56.84 -4.30 -28.26
C HIS A 378 56.32 -5.75 -28.16
N GLY A 379 57.09 -6.68 -28.72
CA GLY A 379 56.80 -8.11 -28.65
C GLY A 379 57.38 -8.77 -27.39
N PRO A 380 57.00 -10.02 -27.08
CA PRO A 380 57.65 -10.78 -26.04
C PRO A 380 59.13 -11.01 -26.39
N SER A 381 60.03 -10.42 -25.61
CA SER A 381 61.48 -10.61 -25.78
C SER A 381 61.91 -12.01 -25.27
N PRO A 382 62.70 -12.78 -26.03
CA PRO A 382 63.22 -14.09 -25.60
C PRO A 382 64.36 -13.99 -24.56
N GLY A 383 64.78 -12.79 -24.18
CA GLY A 383 65.87 -12.54 -23.22
C GLY A 383 65.47 -12.69 -21.74
N LEU A 384 66.48 -12.72 -20.87
CA LEU A 384 66.29 -12.65 -19.41
C LEU A 384 65.48 -11.38 -19.08
N ARG A 385 64.44 -11.52 -18.26
CA ARG A 385 63.49 -10.47 -17.81
C ARG A 385 64.11 -9.19 -17.22
N ALA A 386 65.44 -9.08 -17.15
CA ALA A 386 66.19 -8.03 -16.46
C ALA A 386 67.04 -7.13 -17.37
N GLU A 387 67.09 -7.33 -18.69
CA GLU A 387 67.87 -6.45 -19.57
C GLU A 387 67.13 -5.13 -19.85
N LYS A 388 67.89 -4.04 -20.03
CA LYS A 388 67.35 -2.72 -20.41
C LYS A 388 67.41 -2.59 -21.93
N GLU A 389 66.27 -2.38 -22.56
CA GLU A 389 66.18 -2.16 -24.00
C GLU A 389 66.22 -0.65 -24.28
N THR A 390 67.43 -0.11 -24.42
CA THR A 390 67.63 1.33 -24.64
C THR A 390 67.22 1.73 -26.06
N LEU A 391 66.26 2.66 -26.16
CA LEU A 391 65.77 3.19 -27.44
C LEU A 391 66.57 4.43 -27.85
N LEU A 392 66.64 5.40 -26.94
CA LEU A 392 67.31 6.69 -27.15
C LEU A 392 68.22 7.02 -25.98
N CYS A 393 69.36 7.62 -26.28
CA CYS A 393 70.24 8.19 -25.25
C CYS A 393 70.93 9.45 -25.75
N ASN A 394 71.27 10.32 -24.80
CA ASN A 394 72.26 11.37 -24.95
C ASN A 394 73.21 11.24 -23.75
N SER A 395 74.51 11.08 -23.99
CA SER A 395 75.50 10.87 -22.94
C SER A 395 76.72 11.77 -23.10
N ASP A 396 77.40 12.06 -21.99
CA ASP A 396 78.73 12.66 -22.06
C ASP A 396 79.73 11.68 -22.70
N LYS A 397 80.80 12.21 -23.30
CA LYS A 397 81.75 11.44 -24.12
C LYS A 397 82.54 10.38 -23.32
N THR A 398 82.36 10.27 -22.00
CA THR A 398 83.02 9.29 -21.14
C THR A 398 82.30 7.95 -21.16
N GLU A 399 82.63 7.12 -22.16
CA GLU A 399 82.19 5.72 -22.31
C GLU A 399 80.67 5.49 -22.28
N MET A 400 79.88 6.54 -22.51
CA MET A 400 78.41 6.52 -22.49
C MET A 400 77.79 6.09 -21.15
N ASN A 401 78.54 6.12 -20.04
CA ASN A 401 78.05 5.70 -18.73
C ASN A 401 77.28 6.81 -17.98
N ARG A 402 77.30 8.05 -18.49
CA ARG A 402 76.59 9.19 -17.91
C ARG A 402 75.61 9.77 -18.92
N HIS A 403 74.35 9.33 -18.84
CA HIS A 403 73.29 9.85 -19.68
C HIS A 403 72.75 11.20 -19.15
N HIS A 404 72.67 12.21 -20.02
CA HIS A 404 71.86 13.42 -19.77
C HIS A 404 70.38 13.08 -19.81
N TYR A 405 69.97 12.27 -20.78
CA TYR A 405 68.70 11.58 -20.75
C TYR A 405 68.78 10.23 -21.45
N SER A 406 67.86 9.33 -21.10
CA SER A 406 67.69 8.04 -21.78
C SER A 406 66.24 7.61 -21.76
N LEU A 407 65.77 7.07 -22.88
CA LEU A 407 64.46 6.42 -23.00
C LEU A 407 64.70 4.92 -23.28
N TYR A 408 64.16 4.07 -22.42
CA TYR A 408 64.36 2.63 -22.51
C TYR A 408 63.14 1.84 -22.06
N VAL A 409 63.02 0.60 -22.52
CA VAL A 409 62.02 -0.34 -22.03
C VAL A 409 62.69 -1.29 -21.04
N HIS A 410 62.07 -1.46 -19.86
CA HIS A 410 62.57 -2.37 -18.84
C HIS A 410 61.41 -2.87 -17.97
N ASN A 411 61.34 -4.19 -17.72
CA ASN A 411 60.28 -4.80 -16.90
C ASN A 411 58.84 -4.41 -17.34
N CYS A 412 58.58 -4.44 -18.66
CA CYS A 412 57.30 -4.01 -19.25
C CYS A 412 56.89 -2.56 -18.91
N ARG A 413 57.88 -1.68 -18.70
CA ARG A 413 57.70 -0.26 -18.52
C ARG A 413 58.53 0.51 -19.53
N LEU A 414 57.94 1.57 -20.09
CA LEU A 414 58.69 2.64 -20.73
C LEU A 414 59.24 3.54 -19.63
N VAL A 415 60.56 3.75 -19.63
CA VAL A 415 61.24 4.54 -18.61
C VAL A 415 62.00 5.66 -19.28
N PHE A 416 61.76 6.89 -18.81
CA PHE A 416 62.55 8.06 -19.20
C PHE A 416 63.37 8.54 -18.01
N LEU A 417 64.69 8.60 -18.20
CA LEU A 417 65.64 9.15 -17.26
C LEU A 417 66.05 10.54 -17.74
N LEU A 418 65.98 11.54 -16.87
CA LEU A 418 66.41 12.91 -17.14
C LEU A 418 67.32 13.41 -16.01
N ARG A 419 68.49 13.93 -16.37
CA ARG A 419 69.42 14.59 -15.46
C ARG A 419 69.11 16.08 -15.40
N ARG A 420 68.76 16.59 -14.21
CA ARG A 420 68.31 18.00 -14.02
C ARG A 420 69.46 19.00 -13.82
N ASP A 421 70.61 18.55 -13.31
CA ASP A 421 71.77 19.39 -13.01
C ASP A 421 72.95 19.01 -13.92
N PHE A 422 73.19 19.80 -14.98
CA PHE A 422 74.24 19.56 -15.98
C PHE A 422 75.51 20.41 -15.78
N THR A 423 75.44 21.48 -14.98
CA THR A 423 76.55 22.44 -14.82
C THR A 423 77.51 22.13 -13.67
N GLN A 424 77.14 21.24 -12.76
CA GLN A 424 77.98 20.83 -11.63
C GLN A 424 78.49 19.40 -11.84
N VAL A 425 79.82 19.26 -11.89
CA VAL A 425 80.52 18.03 -12.27
C VAL A 425 80.22 16.86 -11.30
N ASP A 426 79.82 17.16 -10.06
CA ASP A 426 79.73 16.19 -8.96
C ASP A 426 78.35 16.00 -8.30
N THR A 427 77.29 16.67 -8.78
CA THR A 427 75.93 16.48 -8.25
C THR A 427 75.05 15.73 -9.23
N PHE A 428 74.57 14.54 -8.82
CA PHE A 428 73.65 13.71 -9.61
C PHE A 428 72.26 13.72 -8.96
N ARG A 429 71.29 14.41 -9.60
CA ARG A 429 69.87 14.35 -9.25
C ARG A 429 69.07 13.83 -10.45
N PRO A 430 68.88 12.50 -10.56
CA PRO A 430 68.08 11.93 -11.63
C PRO A 430 66.58 12.13 -11.33
N ALA A 431 65.81 12.43 -12.37
CA ALA A 431 64.37 12.19 -12.37
C ALA A 431 64.09 11.00 -13.29
N GLU A 432 63.44 9.98 -12.75
CA GLU A 432 62.99 8.83 -13.54
C GLU A 432 61.46 8.82 -13.62
N PHE A 433 60.95 8.67 -14.83
CA PHE A 433 59.53 8.58 -15.12
C PHE A 433 59.24 7.19 -15.65
N HIS A 434 58.29 6.50 -15.01
CA HIS A 434 57.98 5.11 -15.27
C HIS A 434 56.53 4.99 -15.71
N TRP A 435 56.30 4.47 -16.92
CA TRP A 435 54.96 4.19 -17.43
C TRP A 435 54.84 2.72 -17.77
N LYS A 436 53.78 2.06 -17.32
CA LYS A 436 53.52 0.68 -17.75
C LYS A 436 53.20 0.67 -19.25
N LEU A 437 53.74 -0.28 -19.99
CA LEU A 437 53.47 -0.39 -21.43
C LEU A 437 51.97 -0.47 -21.73
N GLU A 438 51.22 -1.24 -20.93
CA GLU A 438 49.74 -1.36 -21.03
C GLU A 438 48.98 -0.03 -20.86
N GLN A 439 49.61 1.00 -20.30
CA GLN A 439 49.04 2.34 -20.09
C GLN A 439 49.50 3.37 -21.13
N VAL A 440 50.53 3.04 -21.93
CA VAL A 440 51.12 3.92 -22.96
C VAL A 440 50.78 3.43 -24.37
N SER A 441 50.58 2.13 -24.55
CA SER A 441 50.04 1.54 -25.77
C SER A 441 48.51 1.44 -25.65
N SER A 442 47.81 2.52 -25.96
CA SER A 442 46.42 2.44 -26.46
C SER A 442 46.45 2.80 -27.93
#